data_AF-K2A4T7-F1
#
_entry.id   AF-K2A4T7-F1
#
_cell.length_a   1.000
_cell.length_b   1.000
_cell.length_c   1.000
_cell.angle_alpha   90.00
_cell.angle_beta   90.00
_cell.angle_gamma   90.00
#
_symmetry.space_group_name_H-M   'P 1'
#
loop_
_entity.id
_entity.type
_entity.pdbx_description
1 polymer ?
#
loop_
_entity_poly.entity_id
_entity_poly.type
_entity_poly.pdbx_seq_one_letter_code
_entity_poly.pdbx_strand_id
1 'polypeptide(L)'
;MTPRKPNSALRKVARVRLSNKQEVTAYIPGEGHELAEHAIVLVRAGRVKDLAGVKYQVVRGKFDTTGVVGRKTSRSRYGTKNEGGGVRPATQATAQ
;
A
#
# COMPACT_ATOMS: atom_id res chain seq x y z
N MET A 1 -10.17 8.27 -9.16
CA MET A 1 -9.76 9.10 -10.33
C MET A 1 -9.94 8.30 -11.60
N THR A 2 -10.54 8.91 -12.63
CA THR A 2 -10.76 8.27 -13.93
C THR A 2 -9.47 8.23 -14.75
N PRO A 3 -9.17 7.11 -15.43
CA PRO A 3 -7.99 6.97 -16.29
C PRO A 3 -8.16 7.72 -17.60
N ARG A 4 -7.05 7.87 -18.34
CA ARG A 4 -7.08 8.32 -19.74
C ARG A 4 -7.75 7.26 -20.62
N LYS A 5 -8.52 7.69 -21.62
CA LYS A 5 -8.99 6.84 -22.74
C LYS A 5 -7.76 6.13 -23.32
N PRO A 6 -7.73 4.81 -23.56
CA PRO A 6 -8.81 3.85 -23.85
C PRO A 6 -9.39 3.09 -22.65
N ASN A 7 -8.79 3.21 -21.47
CA ASN A 7 -9.16 2.40 -20.32
C ASN A 7 -10.33 3.02 -19.57
N SER A 8 -11.19 2.20 -18.96
CA SER A 8 -12.27 2.61 -18.07
C SER A 8 -12.18 1.84 -16.75
N ALA A 9 -12.06 2.56 -15.64
CA ALA A 9 -12.06 2.01 -14.28
C ALA A 9 -12.10 3.15 -13.26
N LEU A 10 -12.55 2.87 -12.05
CA LEU A 10 -12.37 3.77 -10.91
C LEU A 10 -11.07 3.43 -10.19
N ARG A 11 -10.01 4.22 -10.45
CA ARG A 11 -8.73 4.02 -9.77
C ARG A 11 -8.75 4.67 -8.38
N LYS A 12 -8.32 3.91 -7.38
CA LYS A 12 -8.17 4.34 -5.98
C LYS A 12 -6.87 5.15 -5.84
N VAL A 13 -6.99 6.38 -5.38
CA VAL A 13 -5.88 7.32 -5.20
C VAL A 13 -6.01 8.00 -3.86
N ALA A 14 -4.88 8.33 -3.25
CA ALA A 14 -4.79 9.14 -2.04
C ALA A 14 -3.97 10.39 -2.32
N ARG A 15 -4.38 11.51 -1.72
CA ARG A 15 -3.52 12.68 -1.59
C ARG A 15 -2.67 12.49 -0.34
N VAL A 16 -1.36 12.59 -0.50
CA VAL A 16 -0.40 12.37 0.57
C VAL A 16 0.46 13.62 0.71
N ARG A 17 0.58 14.13 1.93
CA ARG A 17 1.56 15.15 2.26
C ARG A 17 2.83 14.45 2.72
N LEU A 18 3.90 14.63 1.96
CA LEU A 18 5.20 14.07 2.30
C LEU A 18 5.86 14.88 3.42
N SER A 19 6.85 14.28 4.07
CA SER A 19 7.63 14.94 5.13
C SER A 19 8.37 16.20 4.66
N ASN A 20 8.64 16.30 3.35
CA ASN A 20 9.21 17.49 2.71
C ASN A 20 8.17 18.59 2.42
N LYS A 21 6.97 18.50 3.01
CA LYS A 21 5.81 19.40 2.85
C LYS A 21 5.18 19.43 1.46
N GLN A 22 5.65 18.60 0.51
CA GLN A 22 5.04 18.50 -0.81
C GLN A 22 3.79 17.64 -0.78
N GLU A 23 2.76 18.08 -1.50
CA GLU A 23 1.55 17.31 -1.72
C GLU A 23 1.66 16.51 -3.00
N VAL A 24 1.36 15.22 -2.89
CA VAL A 24 1.54 14.27 -3.97
C VAL A 24 0.35 13.33 -4.03
N THR A 25 -0.09 13.03 -5.25
CA THR A 25 -1.12 12.00 -5.48
C THR A 25 -0.45 10.65 -5.65
N ALA A 26 -0.80 9.70 -4.78
CA ALA A 26 -0.29 8.34 -4.80
C ALA A 26 -1.40 7.34 -5.16
N TYR A 27 -1.05 6.33 -5.95
CA TYR A 27 -1.93 5.21 -6.27
C TYR A 27 -1.95 4.19 -5.14
N ILE A 28 -3.14 3.67 -4.80
CA ILE A 28 -3.28 2.60 -3.83
C ILE A 28 -3.41 1.26 -4.58
N PRO A 29 -2.41 0.37 -4.50
CA PRO A 29 -2.47 -0.91 -5.18
C PRO A 29 -3.33 -1.92 -4.43
N GLY A 30 -3.95 -2.83 -5.16
CA GLY A 30 -4.70 -3.97 -4.62
C GLY A 30 -6.21 -3.76 -4.50
N GLU A 31 -6.86 -4.74 -3.88
CA GLU A 31 -8.29 -4.77 -3.65
C GLU A 31 -8.58 -4.34 -2.21
N GLY A 32 -9.62 -3.53 -2.02
CA GLY A 32 -9.92 -2.92 -0.72
C GLY A 32 -8.83 -1.96 -0.19
N HIS A 33 -9.21 -0.98 0.61
CA HIS A 33 -8.29 -0.21 1.45
C HIS A 33 -9.08 0.40 2.60
N GLU A 34 -8.45 0.51 3.74
CA GLU A 34 -9.04 1.03 4.98
C GLU A 34 -8.40 2.38 5.38
N LEU A 35 -7.75 3.06 4.41
CA LEU A 35 -7.06 4.31 4.71
C LEU A 35 -8.06 5.41 5.01
N ALA A 36 -8.00 5.92 6.23
CA ALA A 36 -8.72 7.08 6.69
C ALA A 36 -7.92 8.37 6.46
N GLU A 37 -8.54 9.50 6.75
CA GLU A 37 -7.86 10.79 6.83
C GLU A 37 -6.79 10.74 7.93
N HIS A 38 -5.65 11.40 7.69
CA HIS A 38 -4.47 11.41 8.59
C HIS A 38 -3.71 10.10 8.78
N ALA A 39 -4.04 9.05 8.03
CA ALA A 39 -3.26 7.82 8.04
C ALA A 39 -1.81 8.07 7.57
N ILE A 40 -0.85 7.47 8.27
CA ILE A 40 0.57 7.52 7.93
C ILE A 40 0.85 6.41 6.91
N VAL A 41 1.38 6.79 5.76
CA VAL A 41 1.62 5.86 4.65
C VAL A 41 3.06 5.97 4.14
N LEU A 42 3.62 4.84 3.72
CA LEU A 42 4.88 4.84 2.99
C LEU A 42 4.60 4.92 1.49
N VAL A 43 5.27 5.84 0.82
CA VAL A 43 5.18 6.04 -0.62
C VAL A 43 6.46 5.55 -1.29
N ARG A 44 6.32 4.85 -2.42
CA ARG A 44 7.42 4.47 -3.32
C ARG A 44 7.24 5.09 -4.70
N ALA A 45 8.34 5.20 -5.44
CA ALA A 45 8.29 5.56 -6.86
C ALA A 45 7.56 4.48 -7.68
N GLY A 46 6.71 4.91 -8.62
CA GLY A 46 5.99 3.98 -9.49
C GLY A 46 4.92 4.68 -10.30
N ARG A 47 5.23 5.07 -11.54
CA ARG A 47 4.27 5.74 -12.42
C ARG A 47 3.14 4.78 -12.80
N VAL A 48 1.89 5.21 -12.60
CA VAL A 48 0.72 4.53 -13.15
C VAL A 48 0.44 5.12 -14.53
N LYS A 49 0.63 4.32 -15.58
CA LYS A 49 0.53 4.78 -16.98
C LYS A 49 -0.84 5.38 -17.30
N ASP A 50 -1.89 4.84 -16.70
CA ASP A 50 -3.28 5.21 -16.98
C ASP A 50 -3.68 6.58 -16.41
N LEU A 51 -2.99 7.06 -15.37
CA LEU A 51 -3.42 8.22 -14.59
C LEU A 51 -2.47 9.39 -14.80
N ALA A 52 -3.03 10.56 -15.12
CA ALA A 52 -2.27 11.79 -15.20
C ALA A 52 -1.86 12.27 -13.79
N GLY A 53 -0.60 12.65 -13.60
CA GLY A 53 -0.12 13.19 -12.31
C GLY A 53 0.16 12.17 -11.21
N VAL A 54 -0.17 10.89 -11.39
CA VAL A 54 0.08 9.84 -10.39
C VAL A 54 1.41 9.13 -10.67
N LYS A 55 2.48 9.68 -10.07
CA LYS A 55 3.86 9.19 -10.25
C LYS A 55 4.31 8.21 -9.16
N TYR A 56 3.52 8.08 -8.09
CA TYR A 56 3.89 7.33 -6.90
C TYR A 56 2.84 6.28 -6.53
N GLN A 57 3.27 5.28 -5.78
CA GLN A 57 2.42 4.21 -5.27
C GLN A 57 2.60 4.07 -3.77
N VAL A 58 1.51 3.75 -3.08
CA VAL A 58 1.53 3.39 -1.67
C VAL A 58 2.08 1.97 -1.51
N VAL A 59 3.02 1.79 -0.59
CA VAL A 59 3.51 0.47 -0.17
C VAL A 59 2.50 -0.12 0.81
N ARG A 60 2.11 -1.38 0.61
CA ARG A 60 1.18 -2.10 1.49
C ARG A 60 1.91 -2.88 2.58
N GLY A 61 1.27 -3.03 3.74
CA GLY A 61 1.80 -3.81 4.85
C GLY A 61 2.83 -3.06 5.69
N LYS A 62 2.82 -1.72 5.65
CA LYS A 62 3.69 -0.86 6.45
C LYS A 62 2.95 0.40 6.92
N PHE A 63 3.22 0.85 8.14
CA PHE A 63 2.43 1.88 8.83
C PHE A 63 0.95 1.51 8.83
N ASP A 64 0.04 2.46 8.56
CA ASP A 64 -1.41 2.23 8.65
C ASP A 64 -1.99 1.53 7.41
N THR A 65 -1.14 1.08 6.48
CA THR A 65 -1.59 0.35 5.30
C THR A 65 -1.69 -1.14 5.59
N THR A 66 -2.92 -1.64 5.72
CA THR A 66 -3.18 -3.07 5.82
C THR A 66 -2.92 -3.78 4.49
N GLY A 67 -2.47 -5.04 4.58
CA GLY A 67 -2.27 -5.90 3.43
C GLY A 67 -3.59 -6.31 2.77
N VAL A 68 -3.53 -6.80 1.53
CA VAL A 68 -4.74 -7.27 0.84
C VAL A 68 -5.18 -8.62 1.41
N VAL A 69 -6.43 -8.69 1.87
CA VAL A 69 -7.03 -9.89 2.46
C VAL A 69 -7.21 -10.98 1.41
N GLY A 70 -6.99 -12.24 1.78
CA GLY A 70 -7.25 -13.41 0.92
C GLY A 70 -6.29 -13.59 -0.27
N ARG A 71 -5.24 -12.77 -0.38
CA ARG A 71 -4.33 -12.83 -1.51
C ARG A 71 -3.34 -13.99 -1.41
N LYS A 72 -3.49 -14.99 -2.28
CA LYS A 72 -2.64 -16.19 -2.31
C LYS A 72 -1.34 -16.01 -3.11
N THR A 73 -1.36 -15.19 -4.18
CA THR A 73 -0.20 -14.98 -5.07
C THR A 73 0.35 -13.55 -5.01
N SER A 74 1.66 -13.37 -5.29
CA SER A 74 2.34 -12.06 -5.25
C SER A 74 2.24 -11.32 -3.91
N ARG A 75 2.19 -12.07 -2.81
CA ARG A 75 1.95 -11.58 -1.45
C ARG A 75 2.91 -10.48 -0.99
N SER A 76 4.18 -10.59 -1.36
CA SER A 76 5.24 -9.63 -1.03
C SER A 76 4.95 -8.21 -1.56
N ARG A 77 4.21 -8.08 -2.67
CA ARG A 77 3.87 -6.77 -3.25
C ARG A 77 2.68 -6.10 -2.57
N TYR A 78 1.83 -6.87 -1.90
CA TYR A 78 0.55 -6.41 -1.34
C TYR A 78 0.49 -6.56 0.18
N GLY A 79 1.61 -6.87 0.84
CA GLY A 79 1.72 -6.87 2.30
C GLY A 79 0.98 -8.01 3.00
N THR A 80 0.61 -9.07 2.28
CA THR A 80 -0.09 -10.23 2.85
C THR A 80 0.94 -11.22 3.42
N LYS A 81 0.81 -11.61 4.70
CA LYS A 81 1.68 -12.62 5.31
C LYS A 81 1.29 -14.03 4.84
N ASN A 82 2.22 -14.98 4.96
CA ASN A 82 1.92 -16.39 4.74
C ASN A 82 1.27 -16.96 5.99
N GLU A 83 0.02 -17.44 5.88
CA GLU A 83 -0.64 -18.15 6.98
C GLU A 83 0.11 -19.42 7.38
N GLY A 84 0.85 -20.05 6.47
CA GLY A 84 1.64 -21.27 6.71
C GLY A 84 3.10 -21.06 7.13
N GLY A 85 3.53 -19.82 7.38
CA GLY A 85 4.91 -19.51 7.78
C GLY A 85 4.95 -19.01 9.22
N GLY A 86 5.09 -19.94 10.16
CA GLY A 86 5.02 -19.70 11.60
C GLY A 86 5.77 -18.44 12.04
N VAL A 87 5.09 -17.64 12.85
CA VAL A 87 5.77 -16.76 13.80
C VAL A 87 6.63 -17.68 14.66
N ARG A 88 7.94 -17.72 14.41
CA ARG A 88 8.87 -18.22 15.44
C ARG A 88 8.69 -17.27 16.62
N PRO A 89 8.13 -17.70 17.77
CA PRO A 89 8.13 -16.84 18.94
C PRO A 89 9.61 -16.54 19.22
N ALA A 90 9.96 -15.26 19.31
CA ALA A 90 11.28 -14.87 19.77
C ALA A 90 11.44 -15.51 21.16
N THR A 91 12.37 -16.46 21.28
CA THR A 91 12.68 -17.15 22.53
C THR A 91 12.87 -16.08 23.60
N GLN A 92 11.95 -16.04 24.57
CA GLN A 92 12.12 -15.25 25.78
C GLN A 92 13.29 -15.91 26.53
N ALA A 93 14.45 -15.28 26.46
CA ALA A 93 15.57 -15.63 27.33
C ALA A 93 15.24 -15.13 28.73
N THR A 94 14.52 -15.94 29.50
CA THR A 94 14.41 -15.77 30.94
C THR A 94 15.74 -16.25 31.54
N ALA A 95 16.61 -15.31 31.88
CA ALA A 95 17.69 -15.52 32.82
C ALA A 95 17.21 -15.07 34.20
N GLN A 96 16.90 -16.04 35.05
CA GLN A 96 17.07 -16.10 36.52
C GLN A 96 16.40 -17.36 37.05
#